data_AF-A0A2P8QNA1-F1
#
_entry.id   AF-A0A2P8QNA1-F1
#
_cell.length_a   1.000
_cell.length_b   1.000
_cell.length_c   1.000
_cell.angle_alpha   90.00
_cell.angle_beta   90.00
_cell.angle_gamma   90.00
#
_symmetry.space_group_name_H-M   'P 1'
#
loop_
_entity.id
_entity.type
_entity.pdbx_description
1 polymer ?
#
loop_
_entity_poly.entity_id
_entity_poly.type
_entity_poly.pdbx_seq_one_letter_code
_entity_poly.pdbx_strand_id
1 'polypeptide(L)'
;MALNSDEFKHRLLPQATTLVEKAVGTANSVVLEALLDACYLLENSSNSNAPIVAIERDVRTDTGTYHLFVRRLNTSIPTGKFQILIVRELASGLIQ
;
A
#
# COMPACT_ATOMS: atom_id res chain seq x y z
N MET A 1 10.71 -19.72 -3.64
CA MET A 1 10.59 -19.66 -2.16
C MET A 1 9.52 -18.63 -1.83
N ALA A 2 8.59 -18.94 -0.94
CA ALA A 2 7.59 -17.98 -0.47
C ALA A 2 8.26 -16.91 0.39
N LEU A 3 7.86 -15.65 0.23
CA LEU A 3 8.38 -14.54 0.99
C LEU A 3 7.80 -14.56 2.42
N ASN A 4 8.64 -14.42 3.45
CA ASN A 4 8.16 -14.26 4.82
C ASN A 4 7.44 -12.91 4.95
N SER A 5 6.14 -12.95 5.27
CA SER A 5 5.30 -11.76 5.42
C SER A 5 5.81 -10.81 6.50
N ASP A 6 6.11 -11.34 7.68
CA ASP A 6 6.45 -10.52 8.85
C ASP A 6 7.79 -9.81 8.66
N GLU A 7 8.79 -10.53 8.14
CA GLU A 7 10.09 -9.94 7.82
C GLU A 7 9.99 -8.86 6.73
N PHE A 8 9.20 -9.13 5.68
CA PHE A 8 9.00 -8.16 4.60
C PHE A 8 8.30 -6.90 5.09
N LYS A 9 7.18 -7.05 5.81
CA LYS A 9 6.41 -5.93 6.36
C LYS A 9 7.25 -5.13 7.35
N HIS A 10 8.03 -5.80 8.20
CA HIS A 10 8.91 -5.12 9.16
C HIS A 10 9.97 -4.23 8.47
N ARG A 11 10.55 -4.68 7.34
CA ARG A 11 11.52 -3.88 6.57
C ARG A 11 10.90 -2.63 5.94
N LEU A 12 9.66 -2.73 5.47
CA LEU A 12 8.94 -1.61 4.86
C LEU A 12 8.27 -0.68 5.88
N LEU A 13 8.05 -1.16 7.11
CA LEU A 13 7.28 -0.48 8.13
C LEU A 13 7.70 0.99 8.33
N PRO A 14 8.99 1.36 8.47
CA PRO A 14 9.36 2.76 8.68
C PRO A 14 8.94 3.67 7.51
N GLN A 15 9.15 3.22 6.28
CA GLN A 15 8.85 4.01 5.08
C GLN A 15 7.33 4.09 4.83
N ALA A 16 6.63 2.97 5.04
CA ALA A 16 5.19 2.88 4.91
C ALA A 16 4.49 3.78 5.95
N THR A 17 4.95 3.77 7.20
CA THR A 17 4.45 4.66 8.26
C THR A 17 4.61 6.12 7.87
N THR A 18 5.82 6.55 7.48
CA THR A 18 6.05 7.95 7.06
C THR A 18 5.20 8.36 5.86
N LEU A 19 4.99 7.46 4.89
CA LEU A 19 4.14 7.74 3.73
C LEU A 19 2.67 7.91 4.12
N VAL A 20 2.16 7.02 4.96
CA VAL A 20 0.79 7.09 5.47
C VAL A 20 0.59 8.36 6.31
N GLU A 21 1.52 8.68 7.20
CA GLU A 21 1.49 9.94 7.97
C GLU A 21 1.39 11.16 7.06
N LYS A 22 2.18 11.21 5.98
CA LYS A 22 2.15 12.31 5.02
C LYS A 22 0.85 12.39 4.23
N ALA A 23 0.26 11.26 3.86
CA ALA A 23 -0.97 11.23 3.06
C ALA A 23 -2.24 11.43 3.90
N VAL A 24 -2.23 10.94 5.14
CA VAL A 24 -3.41 10.86 6.01
C VAL A 24 -3.39 11.94 7.10
N GLY A 25 -2.22 12.53 7.38
CA GLY A 25 -2.00 13.47 8.48
C GLY A 25 -1.67 12.79 9.82
N THR A 26 -1.75 11.47 9.87
CA THR A 26 -1.41 10.62 11.03
C THR A 26 -1.09 9.20 10.56
N ALA A 27 -0.37 8.43 11.38
CA ALA A 27 -0.06 7.02 11.13
C ALA A 27 -1.30 6.14 11.33
N ASN A 28 -2.29 6.25 10.44
CA ASN A 28 -3.49 5.44 10.52
C ASN A 28 -3.15 3.96 10.31
N SER A 29 -3.37 3.15 11.35
CA SER A 29 -3.00 1.72 11.37
C SER A 29 -3.68 0.91 10.27
N VAL A 30 -4.94 1.21 9.95
CA VAL A 30 -5.72 0.50 8.93
C VAL A 30 -5.17 0.76 7.53
N VAL A 31 -4.84 2.02 7.22
CA VAL A 31 -4.23 2.40 5.93
C VAL A 31 -2.81 1.83 5.83
N LEU A 32 -2.05 1.84 6.93
CA LEU A 32 -0.71 1.27 7.00
C LEU A 32 -0.71 -0.25 6.76
N GLU A 33 -1.59 -0.97 7.42
CA GLU A 33 -1.73 -2.42 7.23
C GLU A 33 -2.13 -2.74 5.79
N ALA A 34 -3.11 -2.02 5.23
CA ALA A 34 -3.53 -2.19 3.85
C ALA A 34 -2.39 -1.93 2.84
N LEU A 35 -1.54 -0.93 3.09
CA LEU A 35 -0.37 -0.65 2.26
C LEU A 35 0.67 -1.78 2.34
N LEU A 36 0.98 -2.24 3.55
CA LEU A 36 1.95 -3.32 3.77
C LEU A 36 1.47 -4.65 3.15
N ASP A 37 0.18 -4.95 3.26
CA ASP A 37 -0.46 -6.09 2.61
C ASP A 37 -0.37 -6.01 1.09
N ALA A 38 -0.69 -4.85 0.51
CA ALA A 38 -0.63 -4.66 -0.93
C ALA A 38 0.81 -4.86 -1.46
N CYS A 39 1.80 -4.26 -0.79
CA CYS A 39 3.21 -4.46 -1.13
C CYS A 39 3.62 -5.94 -1.01
N TYR A 40 3.18 -6.64 0.04
CA TYR A 40 3.49 -8.06 0.23
C TYR A 40 2.88 -8.94 -0.86
N LEU A 41 1.60 -8.74 -1.19
CA LEU A 41 0.91 -9.49 -2.24
C LEU A 41 1.58 -9.30 -3.61
N LEU A 42 1.91 -8.05 -3.95
CA LEU A 42 2.64 -7.74 -5.19
C LEU A 42 4.00 -8.43 -5.23
N GLU A 43 4.76 -8.38 -4.14
CA GLU A 43 6.08 -8.98 -4.05
C GLU A 43 6.01 -10.51 -4.08
N ASN A 44 5.10 -11.12 -3.33
CA ASN A 44 4.94 -12.57 -3.27
C ASN A 44 4.44 -13.14 -4.61
N SER A 45 3.66 -12.37 -5.37
CA SER A 45 3.23 -12.76 -6.73
C SER A 45 4.34 -12.69 -7.79
N SER A 46 5.50 -12.10 -7.47
CA SER A 46 6.52 -11.77 -8.47
C SER A 46 7.12 -12.97 -9.20
N ASN A 47 7.13 -14.13 -8.56
CA ASN A 47 7.66 -15.39 -9.11
C ASN A 47 6.56 -16.27 -9.71
N SER A 48 5.31 -15.77 -9.80
CA SER A 48 4.19 -16.47 -10.44
C SER A 48 4.27 -16.35 -11.96
N ASN A 49 3.68 -17.32 -12.67
CA ASN A 49 3.47 -17.26 -14.13
C ASN A 49 2.44 -16.19 -14.54
N ALA A 50 1.70 -15.65 -13.58
CA ALA A 50 0.79 -14.51 -13.73
C ALA A 50 1.03 -13.55 -12.56
N PRO A 51 2.06 -12.70 -12.62
CA PRO A 51 2.39 -11.78 -11.53
C PRO A 51 1.37 -10.65 -11.44
N ILE A 52 1.03 -10.24 -10.23
CA ILE A 52 0.19 -9.08 -9.99
C ILE A 52 1.05 -7.84 -10.26
N VAL A 53 0.54 -6.93 -11.09
CA VAL A 53 1.25 -5.69 -11.49
C VAL A 53 0.83 -4.48 -10.66
N ALA A 54 -0.42 -4.45 -10.21
CA ALA A 54 -0.98 -3.39 -9.37
C ALA A 54 -2.10 -3.92 -8.48
N ILE A 55 -2.31 -3.24 -7.35
CA ILE A 55 -3.42 -3.43 -6.42
C ILE A 55 -4.09 -2.08 -6.20
N GLU A 56 -5.40 -2.08 -6.34
CA GLU A 56 -6.29 -0.97 -6.06
C GLU A 56 -7.26 -1.36 -4.96
N ARG A 57 -7.39 -0.51 -3.95
CA ARG A 57 -8.25 -0.80 -2.79
C ARG A 57 -8.78 0.47 -2.16
N ASP A 58 -10.03 0.43 -1.74
CA ASP A 58 -10.60 1.42 -0.81
C ASP A 58 -10.42 0.96 0.63
N VAL A 59 -9.87 1.84 1.45
CA VAL A 59 -9.63 1.62 2.87
C VAL A 59 -10.48 2.60 3.66
N ARG A 60 -11.49 2.07 4.35
CA ARG A 60 -12.38 2.85 5.21
C ARG A 60 -11.78 2.96 6.61
N THR A 61 -11.74 4.18 7.12
CA THR A 61 -11.33 4.51 8.50
C THR A 61 -12.41 5.37 9.15
N ASP A 62 -12.27 5.61 10.45
CA ASP A 62 -13.16 6.53 11.18
C ASP A 62 -13.05 7.98 10.68
N THR A 63 -11.97 8.32 9.98
CA THR A 63 -11.69 9.68 9.46
C THR A 63 -12.03 9.85 7.98
N GLY A 64 -12.38 8.78 7.25
CA GLY A 64 -12.77 8.86 5.85
C GLY A 64 -12.45 7.59 5.05
N THR A 65 -12.64 7.69 3.74
CA THR A 65 -12.25 6.62 2.80
C THR A 65 -10.99 7.05 2.05
N TYR A 66 -9.99 6.16 2.05
CA TYR A 66 -8.73 6.35 1.33
C TYR A 66 -8.65 5.36 0.18
N HIS A 67 -8.42 5.87 -1.01
CA HIS A 67 -8.11 5.05 -2.16
C HIS A 67 -6.60 4.82 -2.23
N LEU A 68 -6.20 3.56 -2.10
CA LEU A 68 -4.83 3.09 -2.19
C LEU A 68 -4.59 2.46 -3.58
N PHE A 69 -3.64 3.01 -4.32
CA PHE A 69 -3.11 2.43 -5.55
C PHE A 69 -1.63 2.10 -5.37
N VAL A 70 -1.27 0.82 -5.48
CA VAL A 70 0.12 0.35 -5.40
C VAL A 70 0.43 -0.42 -6.68
N ARG A 71 1.45 0.01 -7.42
CA ARG A 71 1.93 -0.71 -8.60
C ARG A 71 3.42 -1.01 -8.54
N ARG A 72 3.82 -2.11 -9.16
CA ARG A 72 5.24 -2.41 -9.39
C ARG A 72 5.77 -1.55 -10.52
N LEU A 73 6.97 -1.00 -10.33
CA LEU A 73 7.61 -0.17 -11.37
C LEU A 73 8.36 -1.00 -12.42
N ASN A 74 8.68 -2.26 -12.12
CA ASN A 74 9.35 -3.15 -13.06
C ASN A 74 8.91 -4.60 -12.85
N THR A 75 8.60 -5.30 -13.94
CA THR A 75 8.31 -6.74 -13.97
C THR A 75 9.55 -7.59 -14.26
N SER A 76 10.67 -6.97 -14.64
CA SER A 76 11.81 -7.61 -15.34
C SER A 76 13.18 -7.38 -14.68
N ILE A 77 13.28 -6.64 -13.57
CA ILE A 77 14.54 -6.28 -12.85
C ILE A 77 14.20 -6.30 -11.34
N PRO A 78 15.09 -6.73 -10.41
CA PRO A 78 14.63 -7.43 -9.21
C PRO A 78 13.73 -6.56 -8.35
N THR A 79 12.58 -7.16 -8.02
CA THR A 79 11.85 -7.07 -6.75
C THR A 79 12.25 -5.91 -5.81
N GLY A 80 11.27 -5.04 -5.49
CA GLY A 80 11.42 -4.06 -4.39
C GLY A 80 11.09 -2.59 -4.67
N LYS A 81 10.66 -2.20 -5.88
CA LYS A 81 10.23 -0.80 -6.16
C LYS A 81 8.74 -0.71 -6.45
N PHE A 82 8.03 0.03 -5.59
CA PHE A 82 6.61 0.32 -5.72
C PHE A 82 6.40 1.81 -6.04
N GLN A 83 5.43 2.08 -6.91
CA GLN A 83 4.79 3.39 -6.98
C GLN A 83 3.51 3.30 -6.16
N ILE A 84 3.37 4.21 -5.19
CA ILE A 84 2.26 4.24 -4.25
C ILE A 84 1.56 5.59 -4.39
N LEU A 85 0.24 5.56 -4.53
CA LEU A 85 -0.65 6.71 -4.46
C LEU A 85 -1.68 6.45 -3.36
N ILE A 86 -1.81 7.39 -2.44
CA ILE A 86 -2.84 7.39 -1.39
C ILE A 86 -3.67 8.65 -1.61
N VAL A 87 -4.94 8.47 -1.96
CA VAL A 87 -5.89 9.58 -2.17
C VAL A 87 -6.93 9.51 -1.07
N ARG A 88 -7.30 10.65 -0.50
CA ARG A 88 -8.46 10.74 0.40
C ARG A 88 -9.63 11.32 -0.38
N GLU A 89 -10.76 10.63 -0.36
CA GLU A 89 -12.00 11.22 -0.87
C GLU A 89 -12.60 12.13 0.20
N LEU A 90 -12.93 13.37 -0.19
CA LEU A 90 -13.68 14.31 0.63
C LEU A 90 -15.08 14.41 0.07
N ALA A 91 -16.08 14.00 0.86
CA ALA A 91 -17.46 14.29 0.53
C ALA A 91 -17.71 15.80 0.74
N SER A 92 -18.10 16.50 -0.32
CA SER A 92 -18.35 17.95 -0.30
C SER A 92 -19.40 18.39 0.70
N GLY A 93 -20.30 17.49 1.12
CA GLY A 93 -21.31 17.74 2.15
C GLY A 93 -20.77 17.95 3.58
N LEU A 94 -19.45 17.79 3.80
CA LEU A 94 -18.78 17.98 5.09
C LEU A 94 -17.84 19.20 5.11
N ILE A 95 -17.74 19.95 4.01
CA ILE A 95 -17.02 21.23 3.97
C ILE A 95 -18.08 22.31 4.24
N GLN A 96 -18.25 22.67 5.51
CA GLN A 96 -19.01 23.86 5.93
C GLN A 96 -18.10 25.08 6.00
#